data_AF-H6CSZ3-F1
#
_entry.id   AF-H6CSZ3-F1
#
_cell.length_a   1.000
_cell.length_b   1.000
_cell.length_c   1.000
_cell.angle_alpha   90.00
_cell.angle_beta   90.00
_cell.angle_gamma   90.00
#
_symmetry.space_group_name_H-M   'P 1'
#
loop_
_entity.id
_entity.type
_entity.pdbx_description
1 polymer ?
#
loop_
_entity_poly.entity_id
_entity_poly.type
_entity_poly.pdbx_seq_one_letter_code
_entity_poly.pdbx_strand_id
1 'polypeptide(L)'
;AIVAPGIKSVAAGANPMDLKRGIDKAVAAVVANLKSQSQVVGQDNNKIKQVAAISANNDEIIGSLIAQAMEKVGNDGVITVEEAKGTETEVKTVEGMQFDRGYLSPYFVTNSDKMEAELDNPYILIYDKKISNMKELLPILEKQVQTGKPLLIIAEDLDGEAIATMV
;
A
#
# COMPACT_ATOMS: atom_id res chain seq x y z
N ALA A 1 -14.66 7.16 -22.19
CA ALA A 1 -14.06 6.94 -23.51
C ALA A 1 -14.36 5.55 -24.10
N ILE A 2 -14.28 4.45 -23.34
CA ILE A 2 -14.52 3.09 -23.89
C ILE A 2 -15.99 2.64 -23.74
N VAL A 3 -16.57 2.83 -22.55
CA VAL A 3 -17.91 2.32 -22.21
C VAL A 3 -19.03 2.97 -23.04
N ALA A 4 -19.09 4.31 -23.08
CA ALA A 4 -20.17 5.01 -23.79
C ALA A 4 -20.22 4.74 -25.31
N PRO A 5 -19.09 4.76 -26.06
CA PRO A 5 -19.09 4.35 -27.46
C PRO A 5 -19.34 2.85 -27.66
N GLY A 6 -18.88 2.01 -26.73
CA GLY A 6 -19.14 0.58 -26.77
C GLY A 6 -20.64 0.25 -26.69
N ILE A 7 -21.36 0.89 -25.75
CA ILE A 7 -22.81 0.73 -25.61
C ILE A 7 -23.55 1.20 -26.87
N LYS A 8 -23.13 2.31 -27.48
CA LYS A 8 -23.71 2.79 -28.76
C LYS A 8 -23.49 1.78 -29.90
N SER A 9 -22.33 1.15 -29.95
CA SER A 9 -22.00 0.15 -30.98
C SER A 9 -22.84 -1.12 -30.83
N VAL A 10 -23.07 -1.54 -29.58
CA VAL A 10 -23.99 -2.66 -29.27
C VAL A 10 -25.43 -2.31 -29.63
N ALA A 11 -25.88 -1.09 -29.28
CA ALA A 11 -27.22 -0.62 -29.64
C ALA A 11 -27.43 -0.52 -31.16
N ALA A 12 -26.35 -0.33 -31.94
CA ALA A 12 -26.34 -0.36 -33.41
C ALA A 12 -26.30 -1.80 -33.99
N GLY A 13 -26.38 -2.83 -33.15
CA GLY A 13 -26.44 -4.23 -33.57
C GLY A 13 -25.10 -4.97 -33.62
N ALA A 14 -24.00 -4.35 -33.15
CA ALA A 14 -22.71 -5.05 -33.07
C ALA A 14 -22.73 -6.11 -31.96
N ASN A 15 -22.08 -7.25 -32.19
CA ASN A 15 -21.94 -8.31 -31.20
C ASN A 15 -21.04 -7.85 -30.04
N PRO A 16 -21.53 -7.81 -28.78
CA PRO A 16 -20.75 -7.39 -27.61
C PRO A 16 -19.47 -8.22 -27.40
N MET A 17 -19.52 -9.52 -27.71
CA MET A 17 -18.36 -10.42 -27.52
C MET A 17 -17.25 -10.12 -28.52
N ASP A 18 -17.60 -9.81 -29.77
CA ASP A 18 -16.62 -9.43 -30.79
C ASP A 18 -16.04 -8.04 -30.51
N LEU A 19 -16.88 -7.11 -30.02
CA LEU A 19 -16.43 -5.78 -29.59
C LEU A 19 -15.41 -5.89 -28.45
N LYS A 20 -15.71 -6.68 -27.41
CA LYS A 20 -14.78 -6.95 -26.32
C LYS A 20 -13.49 -7.57 -26.85
N ARG A 21 -13.57 -8.59 -27.70
CA ARG A 21 -12.38 -9.26 -28.28
C ARG A 21 -11.52 -8.28 -29.08
N GLY A 22 -12.13 -7.37 -29.82
CA GLY A 22 -11.43 -6.31 -30.55
C GLY A 22 -10.73 -5.33 -29.61
N ILE A 23 -11.41 -4.87 -28.57
CA ILE A 23 -10.84 -3.99 -27.54
C ILE A 23 -9.67 -4.67 -26.84
N ASP A 24 -9.83 -5.92 -26.40
CA ASP A 24 -8.78 -6.67 -25.70
C ASP A 24 -7.54 -6.85 -26.60
N LYS A 25 -7.72 -7.15 -27.89
CA LYS A 25 -6.63 -7.21 -28.87
C LYS A 25 -5.92 -5.86 -29.05
N ALA A 26 -6.68 -4.77 -29.14
CA ALA A 26 -6.13 -3.44 -29.26
C ALA A 26 -5.34 -3.04 -28.00
N VAL A 27 -5.88 -3.29 -26.81
CA VAL A 27 -5.20 -3.05 -25.54
C VAL A 27 -3.90 -3.84 -25.45
N ALA A 28 -3.90 -5.13 -25.82
CA ALA A 28 -2.70 -5.95 -25.82
C ALA A 28 -1.61 -5.40 -26.76
N ALA A 29 -1.99 -4.98 -27.97
CA ALA A 29 -1.07 -4.37 -28.92
C ALA A 29 -0.50 -3.03 -28.41
N VAL A 30 -1.34 -2.19 -27.81
CA VAL A 30 -0.93 -0.91 -27.22
C VAL A 30 0.01 -1.13 -26.05
N VAL A 31 -0.28 -2.07 -25.13
CA VAL A 31 0.60 -2.39 -24.00
C VAL A 31 1.96 -2.91 -24.47
N ALA A 32 1.99 -3.79 -25.49
CA ALA A 32 3.23 -4.28 -26.07
C ALA A 32 4.05 -3.13 -26.69
N ASN A 33 3.39 -2.22 -27.39
CA ASN A 33 4.04 -1.06 -27.98
C ASN A 33 4.55 -0.07 -26.92
N LEU A 34 3.78 0.19 -25.85
CA LEU A 34 4.22 1.01 -24.72
C LEU A 34 5.46 0.41 -24.05
N LYS A 35 5.52 -0.91 -23.86
CA LYS A 35 6.71 -1.60 -23.34
C LYS A 35 7.93 -1.40 -24.24
N SER A 36 7.75 -1.42 -25.57
CA SER A 36 8.85 -1.21 -26.52
C SER A 36 9.38 0.23 -26.54
N GLN A 37 8.55 1.20 -26.17
CA GLN A 37 8.91 2.62 -26.09
C GLN A 37 9.38 3.03 -24.69
N SER A 38 9.12 2.21 -23.67
CA SER A 38 9.46 2.50 -22.28
C SER A 38 10.97 2.62 -22.11
N GLN A 39 11.39 3.66 -21.38
CA GLN A 39 12.78 3.85 -20.98
C GLN A 39 12.91 3.62 -19.48
N VAL A 40 13.85 2.78 -19.10
CA VAL A 40 14.14 2.50 -17.68
C VAL A 40 14.78 3.75 -17.06
N VAL A 41 14.18 4.24 -15.98
CA VAL A 41 14.67 5.41 -15.23
C VAL A 41 15.97 5.08 -14.48
N GLY A 42 16.10 3.85 -13.96
CA GLY A 42 17.31 3.37 -13.29
C GLY A 42 17.54 4.08 -11.96
N GLN A 43 18.78 4.52 -11.72
CA GLN A 43 19.20 5.28 -10.53
C GLN A 43 19.43 6.77 -10.84
N ASP A 44 18.92 7.26 -11.97
CA ASP A 44 19.10 8.66 -12.37
C ASP A 44 18.20 9.58 -11.52
N ASN A 45 18.81 10.23 -10.53
CA ASN A 45 18.11 11.10 -9.58
C ASN A 45 17.36 12.26 -10.25
N ASN A 46 17.86 12.77 -11.39
CA ASN A 46 17.18 13.85 -12.11
C ASN A 46 15.87 13.38 -12.74
N LYS A 47 15.86 12.16 -13.31
CA LYS A 47 14.64 11.57 -13.87
C LYS A 47 13.63 11.22 -12.76
N ILE A 48 14.12 10.72 -11.63
CA ILE A 48 13.29 10.47 -10.43
C ILE A 48 12.62 11.77 -9.97
N LYS A 49 13.39 12.86 -9.80
CA LYS A 49 12.87 14.18 -9.45
C LYS A 49 11.80 14.66 -10.43
N GLN A 50 12.03 14.51 -11.74
CA GLN A 50 11.06 14.94 -12.76
C GLN A 50 9.74 14.17 -12.66
N VAL A 51 9.80 12.85 -12.55
CA VAL A 51 8.59 12.02 -12.41
C VAL A 51 7.84 12.35 -11.12
N ALA A 52 8.56 12.51 -10.01
CA ALA A 52 8.00 12.88 -8.73
C ALA A 52 7.33 14.26 -8.76
N ALA A 53 7.99 15.27 -9.34
CA ALA A 53 7.44 16.62 -9.46
C ALA A 53 6.17 16.64 -10.32
N ILE A 54 6.17 15.99 -11.48
CA ILE A 54 4.99 15.92 -12.36
C ILE A 54 3.81 15.25 -11.64
N SER A 55 4.08 14.18 -10.90
CA SER A 55 3.06 13.47 -10.12
C SER A 55 2.52 14.31 -8.96
N ALA A 56 3.36 15.17 -8.38
CA ALA A 56 3.02 16.15 -7.36
C ALA A 56 2.48 17.47 -7.94
N ASN A 57 1.77 17.43 -9.07
CA ASN A 57 1.18 18.60 -9.73
C ASN A 57 2.21 19.70 -10.11
N ASN A 58 3.37 19.28 -10.61
CA ASN A 58 4.53 20.12 -10.97
C ASN A 58 5.18 20.86 -9.79
N ASP A 59 5.10 20.29 -8.58
CA ASP A 59 5.82 20.81 -7.42
C ASP A 59 7.29 20.31 -7.41
N GLU A 60 8.22 21.23 -7.68
CA GLU A 60 9.65 20.92 -7.67
C GLU A 60 10.23 20.63 -6.28
N ILE A 61 9.63 21.19 -5.23
CA ILE A 61 10.07 20.99 -3.84
C ILE A 61 9.77 19.56 -3.44
N ILE A 62 8.53 19.11 -3.65
CA ILE A 62 8.13 17.72 -3.38
C ILE A 62 8.93 16.74 -4.23
N GLY A 63 9.13 17.04 -5.53
CA GLY A 63 9.96 16.21 -6.40
C GLY A 63 11.40 16.08 -5.88
N SER A 64 11.98 17.17 -5.37
CA SER A 64 13.32 17.16 -4.78
C SER A 64 13.39 16.33 -3.49
N LEU A 65 12.37 16.43 -2.63
CA LEU A 65 12.31 15.68 -1.37
C LEU A 65 12.18 14.18 -1.59
N ILE A 66 11.35 13.76 -2.55
CA ILE A 66 11.19 12.35 -2.93
C ILE A 66 12.49 11.79 -3.52
N ALA A 67 13.14 12.56 -4.41
CA ALA A 67 14.44 12.21 -4.98
C ALA A 67 15.51 12.01 -3.89
N GLN A 68 15.59 12.94 -2.93
CA GLN A 68 16.48 12.84 -1.77
C GLN A 68 16.17 11.63 -0.88
N ALA A 69 14.89 11.31 -0.67
CA ALA A 69 14.49 10.14 0.11
C ALA A 69 14.92 8.85 -0.60
N MET A 70 14.64 8.72 -1.91
CA MET A 70 15.05 7.57 -2.72
C MET A 70 16.57 7.39 -2.78
N GLU A 71 17.34 8.46 -2.83
CA GLU A 71 18.81 8.39 -2.79
C GLU A 71 19.33 7.82 -1.45
N LYS A 72 18.66 8.13 -0.33
CA LYS A 72 19.04 7.62 1.00
C LYS A 72 18.65 6.16 1.22
N VAL A 73 17.45 5.74 0.80
CA VAL A 73 16.92 4.39 1.06
C VAL A 73 17.20 3.39 -0.07
N GLY A 74 17.62 3.88 -1.24
CA GLY A 74 17.77 3.10 -2.46
C GLY A 74 16.45 2.91 -3.20
N ASN A 75 16.51 2.39 -4.43
CA ASN A 75 15.32 2.23 -5.29
C ASN A 75 14.26 1.26 -4.73
N ASP A 76 14.68 0.31 -3.91
CA ASP A 76 13.81 -0.71 -3.29
C ASP A 76 13.53 -0.41 -1.80
N GLY A 77 13.94 0.77 -1.32
CA GLY A 77 13.73 1.20 0.05
C GLY A 77 12.30 1.66 0.30
N VAL A 78 11.84 1.50 1.54
CA VAL A 78 10.49 1.89 1.96
C VAL A 78 10.47 3.37 2.29
N ILE A 79 9.50 4.10 1.72
CA ILE A 79 9.27 5.52 1.99
C ILE A 79 7.86 5.66 2.58
N THR A 80 7.78 6.20 3.78
CA THR A 80 6.51 6.54 4.45
C THR A 80 6.36 8.06 4.54
N VAL A 81 5.12 8.53 4.63
CA VAL A 81 4.79 9.95 4.80
C VAL A 81 4.03 10.10 6.11
N GLU A 82 4.53 10.94 7.00
CA GLU A 82 3.92 11.25 8.30
C GLU A 82 3.53 12.73 8.35
N GLU A 83 2.47 13.05 9.09
CA GLU A 83 2.06 14.43 9.30
C GLU A 83 2.98 15.11 10.32
N ALA A 84 3.73 16.12 9.88
CA ALA A 84 4.57 16.91 10.74
C ALA A 84 3.77 18.01 11.45
N LYS A 85 4.05 18.24 12.75
CA LYS A 85 3.45 19.35 13.52
C LYS A 85 4.00 20.74 13.14
N GLY A 86 5.08 20.80 12.36
CA GLY A 86 5.74 22.02 11.92
C GLY A 86 5.35 22.43 10.50
N THR A 87 5.82 23.60 10.05
CA THR A 87 5.59 24.10 8.68
C THR A 87 6.60 23.58 7.65
N GLU A 88 7.69 22.96 8.10
CA GLU A 88 8.76 22.45 7.23
C GLU A 88 8.59 20.97 6.95
N THR A 89 8.88 20.56 5.71
CA THR A 89 8.90 19.14 5.33
C THR A 89 10.31 18.59 5.48
N GLU A 90 10.48 17.58 6.32
CA GLU A 90 11.77 16.97 6.63
C GLU A 90 11.85 15.54 6.09
N VAL A 91 13.03 15.14 5.59
CA VAL A 91 13.32 13.75 5.18
C VAL A 91 14.20 13.10 6.25
N LYS A 92 13.60 12.21 7.06
CA LYS A 92 14.30 11.43 8.09
C LYS A 92 14.39 9.98 7.68
N THR A 93 15.56 9.39 7.88
CA THR A 93 15.74 7.94 7.78
C THR A 93 15.57 7.36 9.17
N VAL A 94 14.65 6.42 9.31
CA VAL A 94 14.44 5.65 10.55
C VAL A 94 14.75 4.20 10.27
N GLU A 95 15.29 3.51 11.28
CA GLU A 95 15.42 2.07 11.22
C GLU A 95 14.03 1.44 11.37
N GLY A 96 13.66 0.60 10.41
CA GLY A 96 12.36 -0.04 10.36
C GLY A 96 12.40 -1.27 9.46
N MET A 97 11.27 -1.97 9.38
CA MET A 97 11.15 -3.18 8.59
C MET A 97 9.74 -3.26 7.99
N GLN A 98 9.67 -3.68 6.73
CA GLN A 98 8.44 -4.02 6.03
C GLN A 98 8.52 -5.49 5.59
N PHE A 99 7.41 -6.20 5.68
CA PHE A 99 7.25 -7.54 5.16
C PHE A 99 5.88 -7.69 4.51
N ASP A 100 5.76 -8.61 3.56
CA ASP A 100 4.56 -8.79 2.73
C ASP A 100 3.45 -9.55 3.46
N ARG A 101 2.92 -8.96 4.55
CA ARG A 101 1.74 -9.44 5.28
C ARG A 101 0.85 -8.26 5.67
N GLY A 102 -0.47 -8.44 5.50
CA GLY A 102 -1.48 -7.48 5.93
C GLY A 102 -2.19 -7.93 7.22
N TYR A 103 -3.19 -7.14 7.64
CA TYR A 103 -4.11 -7.53 8.71
C TYR A 103 -4.98 -8.72 8.29
N LEU A 104 -5.33 -9.59 9.25
CA LEU A 104 -6.16 -10.77 8.98
C LEU A 104 -7.64 -10.42 8.79
N SER A 105 -8.08 -9.28 9.34
CA SER A 105 -9.48 -8.85 9.33
C SER A 105 -9.57 -7.35 9.04
N PRO A 106 -10.48 -6.89 8.15
CA PRO A 106 -10.71 -5.48 7.89
C PRO A 106 -11.17 -4.68 9.12
N TYR A 107 -11.66 -5.36 10.16
CA TYR A 107 -12.06 -4.71 11.41
C TYR A 107 -10.88 -4.12 12.20
N PHE A 108 -9.64 -4.49 11.87
CA PHE A 108 -8.44 -3.90 12.47
C PHE A 108 -8.01 -2.57 11.82
N VAL A 109 -8.71 -2.11 10.77
CA VAL A 109 -8.44 -0.83 10.12
C VAL A 109 -8.82 0.31 11.07
N THR A 110 -7.85 1.17 11.39
CA THR A 110 -8.06 2.38 12.20
C THR A 110 -8.23 3.62 11.33
N ASN A 111 -7.65 3.62 10.12
CA ASN A 111 -7.80 4.67 9.13
C ASN A 111 -8.62 4.15 7.92
N SER A 112 -9.93 4.39 7.94
CA SER A 112 -10.86 3.93 6.90
C SER A 112 -10.66 4.57 5.53
N ASP A 113 -10.03 5.76 5.46
CA ASP A 113 -9.81 6.46 4.20
C ASP A 113 -8.65 5.82 3.41
N LYS A 114 -7.58 5.45 4.13
CA LYS A 114 -6.42 4.77 3.54
C LYS A 114 -6.54 3.25 3.57
N MET A 115 -7.50 2.69 4.31
CA MET A 115 -7.62 1.25 4.59
C MET A 115 -6.40 0.69 5.32
N GLU A 116 -5.87 1.46 6.28
CA GLU A 116 -4.63 1.17 7.03
C GLU A 116 -4.90 0.97 8.54
N ALA A 117 -4.06 0.15 9.19
CA ALA A 117 -4.04 -0.01 10.64
C ALA A 117 -2.85 0.77 11.21
N GLU A 118 -3.10 2.02 11.62
CA GLU A 118 -2.12 2.91 12.24
C GLU A 118 -2.13 2.69 13.77
N LEU A 119 -0.98 2.32 14.36
CA LEU A 119 -0.82 2.05 15.79
C LEU A 119 0.31 2.91 16.38
N ASP A 120 -0.01 3.75 17.37
CA ASP A 120 0.97 4.60 18.06
C ASP A 120 1.63 3.91 19.25
N ASN A 121 2.97 3.84 19.26
CA ASN A 121 3.78 3.21 20.32
C ASN A 121 3.25 1.82 20.77
N PRO A 122 3.01 0.87 19.85
CA PRO A 122 2.43 -0.41 20.18
C PRO A 122 3.45 -1.33 20.88
N TYR A 123 2.95 -2.26 21.70
CA TYR A 123 3.71 -3.46 22.02
C TYR A 123 3.66 -4.44 20.85
N ILE A 124 4.73 -5.21 20.65
CA ILE A 124 4.81 -6.21 19.60
C ILE A 124 4.93 -7.59 20.25
N LEU A 125 3.91 -8.43 20.05
CA LEU A 125 3.94 -9.84 20.43
C LEU A 125 4.37 -10.67 19.22
N ILE A 126 5.46 -11.42 19.36
CA ILE A 126 5.94 -12.35 18.35
C ILE A 126 5.73 -13.77 18.87
N TYR A 127 5.03 -14.60 18.10
CA TYR A 127 4.74 -15.98 18.43
C TYR A 127 5.04 -16.88 17.22
N ASP A 128 5.75 -17.99 17.41
CA ASP A 128 6.26 -18.82 16.32
C ASP A 128 5.29 -19.93 15.89
N LYS A 129 4.07 -19.95 16.46
CA LYS A 129 3.03 -20.95 16.20
C LYS A 129 1.71 -20.29 15.88
N LYS A 130 0.73 -21.12 15.47
CA LYS A 130 -0.66 -20.71 15.34
C LYS A 130 -1.30 -20.41 16.70
N ILE A 131 -2.12 -19.36 16.74
CA ILE A 131 -2.94 -19.02 17.90
C ILE A 131 -4.40 -19.35 17.57
N SER A 132 -4.87 -20.48 18.06
CA SER A 132 -6.25 -20.92 17.87
C SER A 132 -7.14 -20.69 19.10
N ASN A 133 -6.54 -20.54 20.29
CA ASN A 133 -7.26 -20.43 21.55
C ASN A 133 -6.94 -19.10 22.27
N MET A 134 -7.99 -18.35 22.61
CA MET A 134 -7.85 -17.07 23.33
C MET A 134 -7.21 -17.20 24.71
N LYS A 135 -7.33 -18.37 25.38
CA LYS A 135 -6.76 -18.59 26.71
C LYS A 135 -5.25 -18.40 26.77
N GLU A 136 -4.54 -18.63 25.66
CA GLU A 136 -3.09 -18.42 25.58
C GLU A 136 -2.73 -16.93 25.54
N LEU A 137 -3.64 -16.08 25.02
CA LEU A 137 -3.44 -14.63 24.90
C LEU A 137 -3.97 -13.84 26.11
N LEU A 138 -4.95 -14.37 26.86
CA LEU A 138 -5.59 -13.66 27.98
C LEU A 138 -4.59 -13.01 28.96
N PRO A 139 -3.55 -13.71 29.47
CA PRO A 139 -2.63 -13.11 30.44
C PRO A 139 -1.81 -11.94 29.87
N ILE A 140 -1.62 -11.91 28.55
CA ILE A 140 -0.89 -10.86 27.85
C ILE A 140 -1.82 -9.68 27.59
N LEU A 141 -3.03 -9.93 27.10
CA LEU A 141 -4.04 -8.91 26.84
C LEU A 141 -4.43 -8.18 28.12
N GLU A 142 -4.65 -8.89 29.23
CA GLU A 142 -4.96 -8.26 30.53
C GLU A 142 -3.89 -7.28 30.99
N LYS A 143 -2.61 -7.62 30.80
CA LYS A 143 -1.50 -6.73 31.12
C LYS A 143 -1.42 -5.56 30.14
N GLN A 144 -1.66 -5.79 28.86
CA GLN A 144 -1.59 -4.75 27.85
C GLN A 144 -2.72 -3.72 28.03
N VAL A 145 -3.94 -4.15 28.33
CA VAL A 145 -5.08 -3.25 28.63
C VAL A 145 -4.75 -2.30 29.79
N GLN A 146 -4.03 -2.78 30.82
CA GLN A 146 -3.59 -1.92 31.94
C GLN A 146 -2.61 -0.81 31.52
N THR A 147 -1.87 -1.00 30.43
CA THR A 147 -0.93 0.01 29.92
C THR A 147 -1.59 1.05 29.01
N GLY A 148 -2.80 0.75 28.48
CA GLY A 148 -3.51 1.61 27.53
C GLY A 148 -2.82 1.80 26.17
N LYS A 149 -1.72 1.09 25.90
CA LYS A 149 -0.99 1.16 24.62
C LYS A 149 -1.49 0.08 23.65
N PRO A 150 -1.54 0.29 22.34
CA PRO A 150 -1.95 -0.73 21.38
C PRO A 150 -1.05 -1.99 21.35
N LEU A 151 -1.53 -3.08 20.77
CA LEU A 151 -0.79 -4.35 20.62
C LEU A 151 -0.79 -4.80 19.15
N LEU A 152 0.39 -5.05 18.60
CA LEU A 152 0.60 -5.73 17.32
C LEU A 152 0.97 -7.19 17.58
N ILE A 153 0.24 -8.13 16.97
CA ILE A 153 0.52 -9.57 17.10
C ILE A 153 1.06 -10.09 15.76
N ILE A 154 2.24 -10.70 15.80
CA ILE A 154 2.88 -11.39 14.67
C ILE A 154 2.98 -12.87 15.03
N ALA A 155 2.15 -13.69 14.39
CA ALA A 155 2.10 -15.13 14.58
C ALA A 155 2.13 -15.88 13.24
N GLU A 156 2.29 -17.21 13.26
CA GLU A 156 2.14 -18.03 12.05
C GLU A 156 0.74 -17.87 11.44
N ASP A 157 -0.28 -17.87 12.30
CA ASP A 157 -1.69 -17.74 11.95
C ASP A 157 -2.50 -17.38 13.21
N LEU A 158 -3.62 -16.68 13.04
CA LEU A 158 -4.58 -16.40 14.11
C LEU A 158 -5.97 -16.83 13.60
N ASP A 159 -6.45 -17.98 14.08
CA ASP A 159 -7.62 -18.66 13.53
C ASP A 159 -8.70 -18.96 14.59
N GLY A 160 -9.86 -19.43 14.12
CA GLY A 160 -10.93 -19.94 14.97
C GLY A 160 -11.54 -18.93 15.94
N GLU A 161 -11.57 -19.29 17.23
CA GLU A 161 -12.18 -18.49 18.30
C GLU A 161 -11.34 -17.26 18.66
N ALA A 162 -10.02 -17.32 18.46
CA ALA A 162 -9.12 -16.24 18.80
C ALA A 162 -9.40 -14.99 17.95
N ILE A 163 -9.58 -15.14 16.63
CA ILE A 163 -9.86 -13.98 15.75
C ILE A 163 -11.24 -13.37 16.03
N ALA A 164 -12.27 -14.19 16.26
CA ALA A 164 -13.63 -13.73 16.49
C ALA A 164 -13.78 -12.90 17.77
N THR A 165 -12.90 -13.14 18.74
CA THR A 165 -12.89 -12.43 20.03
C THR A 165 -12.02 -11.16 19.99
N MET A 166 -11.12 -11.03 19.01
CA MET A 166 -10.26 -9.85 18.83
C MET A 166 -10.88 -8.77 17.94
N VAL A 167 -11.87 -9.13 17.13
CA VAL A 167 -12.63 -8.24 16.23
C VAL A 167 -13.71 -7.49 17.00
#